data_AF-A0A1H1WET3-F1
#
_entry.id   AF-A0A1H1WET3-F1
#
_cell.length_a   1.000
_cell.length_b   1.000
_cell.length_c   1.000
_cell.angle_alpha   90.00
_cell.angle_beta   90.00
_cell.angle_gamma   90.00
#
_symmetry.space_group_name_H-M   'P 1'
#
loop_
_entity.id
_entity.type
_entity.pdbx_description
1 polymer ?
#
loop_
_entity_poly.entity_id
_entity_poly.type
_entity_poly.pdbx_seq_one_letter_code
_entity_poly.pdbx_strand_id
1 'polypeptide(L)'
;MCQSRNRGRECEKPQTVTANPLEAEAERQFLDTWGDVEVIETISEEVVPEGLDNVLDAIAQTLESMGRPGADVMGLAARMVTLGEERDRLTALPTISAVQRRTGETYGEVWARGSVAERRKIMLGAGAFVTVYPAAARGHFDPERVVVSDELAGQLDD
;
A
#
# COMPACT_ATOMS: atom_id res chain seq x y z
N MET A 1 -12.14 -13.48 23.56
CA MET A 1 -11.69 -14.56 24.49
C MET A 1 -10.17 -14.63 24.42
N CYS A 2 -9.47 -14.57 25.56
CA CYS A 2 -8.00 -14.72 25.63
C CYS A 2 -7.59 -16.04 24.94
N GLN A 3 -6.78 -16.00 23.87
CA GLN A 3 -6.42 -17.19 23.07
C GLN A 3 -5.76 -18.31 23.91
N SER A 4 -5.18 -17.99 25.08
CA SER A 4 -4.57 -18.97 25.98
C SER A 4 -5.57 -20.05 26.44
N ARG A 5 -6.83 -19.70 26.74
CA ARG A 5 -7.86 -20.69 27.13
C ARG A 5 -8.17 -21.68 26.01
N ASN A 6 -8.17 -21.23 24.76
CA ASN A 6 -8.34 -22.11 23.59
C ASN A 6 -7.13 -23.01 23.33
N ARG A 7 -5.96 -22.68 23.90
CA ARG A 7 -4.71 -23.46 23.78
C ARG A 7 -4.39 -24.25 25.06
N GLY A 8 -5.35 -24.43 25.96
CA GLY A 8 -5.17 -25.18 27.22
C GLY A 8 -4.23 -24.52 28.23
N ARG A 9 -3.94 -23.22 28.08
CA ARG A 9 -3.13 -22.44 29.02
C ARG A 9 -4.02 -21.53 29.85
N GLU A 10 -3.69 -21.36 31.13
CA GLU A 10 -4.39 -20.39 31.98
C GLU A 10 -4.03 -18.97 31.55
N CYS A 11 -5.05 -18.16 31.27
CA CYS A 11 -4.88 -16.71 31.14
C CYS A 11 -4.77 -16.17 32.56
N GLU A 12 -3.65 -15.54 32.92
CA GLU A 12 -3.44 -15.01 34.28
C GLU A 12 -4.56 -14.07 34.74
N LYS A 13 -5.14 -13.31 33.79
CA LYS A 13 -6.27 -12.39 34.02
C LYS A 13 -7.31 -12.51 32.90
N PRO A 14 -8.19 -13.53 32.91
CA PRO A 14 -9.15 -13.72 31.83
C PRO A 14 -10.16 -12.56 31.80
N GLN A 15 -10.25 -11.86 30.67
CA GLN A 15 -11.21 -10.79 30.46
C GLN A 15 -12.36 -11.27 29.56
N THR A 16 -13.57 -10.87 29.92
CA THR A 16 -14.76 -10.96 29.06
C THR A 16 -15.23 -9.56 28.74
N VAL A 17 -15.66 -9.35 27.51
CA VAL A 17 -16.17 -8.06 27.03
C VAL A 17 -17.34 -8.33 26.09
N THR A 18 -18.36 -7.49 26.16
CA THR A 18 -19.52 -7.56 25.27
C THR A 18 -19.11 -7.05 23.89
N ALA A 19 -19.47 -7.77 22.82
CA ALA A 19 -19.03 -7.46 21.47
C ALA A 19 -19.47 -6.07 20.99
N ASN A 20 -20.78 -5.77 21.02
CA ASN A 20 -21.28 -4.53 20.43
C ASN A 20 -20.68 -3.25 21.07
N PRO A 21 -20.57 -3.12 22.41
CA PRO A 21 -19.91 -1.95 23.01
C PRO A 21 -18.42 -1.84 22.66
N LEU A 22 -17.72 -2.98 22.60
CA LEU A 22 -16.31 -3.01 22.18
C LEU A 22 -16.14 -2.54 20.73
N GLU A 23 -16.95 -3.08 19.83
CA GLU A 23 -16.90 -2.76 18.41
C GLU A 23 -17.24 -1.30 18.16
N ALA A 24 -18.25 -0.75 18.84
CA ALA A 24 -18.61 0.67 18.73
C ALA A 24 -17.48 1.59 19.21
N GLU A 25 -16.81 1.25 20.31
CA GLU A 25 -15.69 2.06 20.82
C GLU A 25 -14.45 1.94 19.94
N ALA A 26 -14.16 0.75 19.42
CA ALA A 26 -13.06 0.54 18.48
C ALA A 26 -13.32 1.27 17.15
N GLU A 27 -14.54 1.24 16.63
CA GLU A 27 -14.95 1.99 15.44
C GLU A 27 -14.77 3.50 15.66
N ARG A 28 -15.24 4.02 16.80
CA ARG A 28 -15.08 5.43 17.16
C ARG A 28 -13.61 5.85 17.16
N GLN A 29 -12.75 5.12 17.87
CA GLN A 29 -11.31 5.44 17.95
C GLN A 29 -10.62 5.30 16.58
N PHE A 30 -10.94 4.26 15.81
CA PHE A 30 -10.37 4.06 14.49
C PHE A 30 -10.73 5.21 13.53
N LEU A 31 -11.99 5.63 13.50
CA LEU A 31 -12.46 6.72 12.65
C LEU A 31 -11.97 8.09 13.10
N ASP A 32 -11.71 8.29 14.40
CA ASP A 32 -11.09 9.52 14.89
C ASP A 32 -9.66 9.70 14.33
N THR A 33 -8.91 8.60 14.22
CA THR A 33 -7.54 8.62 13.67
C THR A 33 -7.50 8.60 12.14
N TRP A 34 -8.28 7.71 11.52
CA TRP A 34 -8.18 7.41 10.08
C TRP A 34 -9.31 7.99 9.25
N GLY A 35 -10.39 8.45 9.87
CA GLY A 35 -11.64 8.81 9.17
C GLY A 35 -11.46 9.86 8.08
N ASP A 36 -10.59 10.84 8.30
CA ASP A 36 -10.32 11.93 7.36
C ASP A 36 -9.15 11.64 6.40
N VAL A 37 -8.50 10.47 6.54
CA VAL A 37 -7.37 10.10 5.68
C VAL A 37 -7.88 9.62 4.33
N GLU A 38 -7.33 10.18 3.25
CA GLU A 38 -7.69 9.82 1.88
C GLU A 38 -7.20 8.40 1.52
N VAL A 39 -8.09 7.61 0.92
CA VAL A 39 -7.76 6.24 0.48
C VAL A 39 -6.89 6.32 -0.77
N ILE A 40 -5.75 5.63 -0.71
CA ILE A 40 -4.84 5.43 -1.82
C ILE A 40 -5.00 3.99 -2.33
N GLU A 41 -5.27 3.85 -3.62
CA GLU A 41 -5.34 2.55 -4.29
C GLU A 41 -4.07 2.31 -5.10
N THR A 42 -3.56 1.09 -5.02
CA THR A 42 -2.50 0.63 -5.92
C THR A 42 -3.14 0.01 -7.15
N ILE A 43 -3.00 0.68 -8.28
CA ILE A 43 -3.46 0.20 -9.59
C ILE A 43 -2.27 -0.28 -10.42
N SER A 44 -2.49 -1.33 -11.19
CA SER A 44 -1.52 -1.79 -12.19
C SER A 44 -1.76 -1.03 -13.48
N GLU A 45 -0.82 -0.18 -13.87
CA GLU A 45 -0.87 0.55 -15.13
C GLU A 45 0.25 0.08 -16.07
N GLU A 46 -0.04 0.08 -17.38
CA GLU A 46 0.98 -0.13 -18.39
C GLU A 46 1.83 1.14 -18.50
N VAL A 47 3.13 1.01 -18.25
CA VAL A 47 4.08 2.11 -18.27
C VAL A 47 5.13 1.83 -19.33
N VAL A 48 5.30 2.79 -20.24
CA VAL A 48 6.44 2.77 -21.17
C VAL A 48 7.70 3.15 -20.37
N PRO A 49 8.76 2.32 -20.40
CA PRO A 49 10.00 2.62 -19.69
C PRO A 49 10.54 3.99 -20.08
N GLU A 50 10.87 4.80 -19.07
CA GLU A 50 11.42 6.14 -19.27
C GLU A 50 12.70 6.06 -20.13
N GLY A 51 12.78 6.92 -21.14
CA GLY A 51 13.94 7.01 -22.03
C GLY A 51 13.94 6.04 -23.21
N LEU A 52 12.99 5.10 -23.33
CA LEU A 52 12.90 4.21 -24.49
C LEU A 52 12.73 5.00 -25.80
N ASP A 53 11.86 6.00 -25.82
CA ASP A 53 11.65 6.86 -27.01
C ASP A 53 12.93 7.59 -27.42
N ASN A 54 13.70 8.10 -26.45
CA ASN A 54 14.99 8.76 -26.72
C ASN A 54 16.00 7.80 -27.36
N VAL A 55 16.01 6.54 -26.92
CA VAL A 55 16.88 5.50 -27.50
C VAL A 55 16.43 5.16 -28.92
N LEU A 56 15.13 5.01 -29.16
CA LEU A 56 14.57 4.75 -30.49
C LEU A 56 14.87 5.89 -31.46
N ASP A 57 14.73 7.14 -31.02
CA ASP A 57 15.10 8.33 -31.80
C ASP A 57 16.60 8.37 -32.10
N ALA A 58 17.44 8.07 -31.11
CA ALA A 58 18.88 8.01 -31.31
C ALA A 58 19.29 6.90 -32.29
N ILE A 59 18.60 5.77 -32.30
CA ILE A 59 18.79 4.69 -33.28
C ILE A 59 18.43 5.20 -34.68
N ALA A 60 17.27 5.82 -34.85
CA ALA A 60 16.81 6.35 -36.13
C ALA A 60 17.80 7.39 -36.70
N GLN A 61 18.27 8.32 -35.88
CA GLN A 61 19.27 9.32 -36.27
C GLN A 61 20.62 8.70 -36.63
N THR A 62 21.04 7.64 -35.92
CA THR A 62 22.29 6.94 -36.19
C THR A 62 22.22 6.20 -37.53
N LEU A 63 21.09 5.54 -37.82
CA LEU A 63 20.84 4.90 -39.12
C LEU A 63 20.83 5.90 -40.27
N GLU A 64 20.18 7.05 -40.09
CA GLU A 64 20.20 8.13 -41.09
C GLU A 64 21.62 8.61 -41.37
N SER A 65 22.43 8.77 -40.31
CA SER A 65 23.82 9.22 -40.42
C SER A 65 24.70 8.24 -41.18
N MET A 66 24.45 6.93 -41.08
CA MET A 66 25.19 5.91 -41.83
C MET A 66 24.98 6.00 -43.34
N GLY A 67 23.81 6.48 -43.78
CA GLY A 67 23.49 6.65 -45.20
C GLY A 67 24.14 7.87 -45.85
N ARG A 68 24.80 8.73 -45.08
CA ARG A 68 25.40 9.99 -45.59
C ARG A 68 26.77 9.73 -46.25
N PRO A 69 27.10 10.45 -47.34
CA PRO A 69 28.43 10.37 -47.95
C PRO A 69 29.54 10.72 -46.95
N GLY A 70 30.59 9.89 -46.90
CA GLY A 70 31.73 10.08 -46.00
C GLY A 70 31.46 9.74 -44.53
N ALA A 71 30.36 9.06 -44.22
CA ALA A 71 30.05 8.62 -42.86
C ALA A 71 31.12 7.66 -42.31
N ASP A 72 31.45 7.83 -41.02
CA ASP A 72 32.22 6.85 -40.27
C ASP A 72 31.34 5.65 -39.91
N VAL A 73 31.18 4.75 -40.87
CA VAL A 73 30.31 3.57 -40.74
C VAL A 73 30.72 2.70 -39.55
N MET A 74 32.02 2.59 -39.26
CA MET A 74 32.50 1.74 -38.17
C MET A 74 32.21 2.36 -36.80
N GLY A 75 32.43 3.67 -36.63
CA GLY A 75 32.07 4.38 -35.40
C GLY A 75 30.55 4.39 -35.16
N LEU A 76 29.76 4.58 -36.22
CA LEU A 76 28.29 4.52 -36.13
C LEU A 76 27.78 3.11 -35.83
N ALA A 77 28.43 2.06 -36.36
CA ALA A 77 28.09 0.68 -36.07
C ALA A 77 28.33 0.33 -34.59
N ALA A 78 29.45 0.78 -34.03
CA ALA A 78 29.71 0.63 -32.59
C ALA A 78 28.65 1.34 -31.75
N ARG A 79 28.25 2.56 -32.12
CA ARG A 79 27.16 3.29 -31.45
C ARG A 79 25.82 2.54 -31.54
N MET A 80 25.51 1.93 -32.69
CA MET A 80 24.30 1.14 -32.88
C MET A 80 24.24 -0.08 -31.96
N VAL A 81 25.37 -0.74 -31.69
CA VAL A 81 25.43 -1.87 -30.74
C VAL A 81 25.04 -1.39 -29.35
N THR A 82 25.65 -0.31 -28.85
CA THR A 82 25.35 0.24 -27.52
C THR A 82 23.88 0.67 -27.39
N LEU A 83 23.33 1.33 -28.41
CA LEU A 83 21.91 1.72 -28.40
C LEU A 83 20.96 0.51 -28.46
N GLY A 84 21.35 -0.54 -29.18
CA GLY A 84 20.60 -1.80 -29.24
C GLY A 84 20.56 -2.51 -27.89
N GLU A 85 21.70 -2.58 -27.20
CA GLU A 85 21.78 -3.13 -25.84
C GLU A 85 20.91 -2.35 -24.84
N GLU A 86 20.92 -1.01 -24.91
CA GLU A 86 20.10 -0.19 -24.03
C GLU A 86 18.61 -0.31 -24.34
N ARG A 87 18.24 -0.37 -25.63
CA ARG A 87 16.85 -0.69 -26.03
C ARG A 87 16.44 -2.02 -25.42
N ASP A 88 17.24 -3.07 -25.59
CA ASP A 88 16.89 -4.40 -25.10
C ASP A 88 16.77 -4.42 -23.56
N ARG A 89 17.65 -3.70 -22.86
CA ARG A 89 17.57 -3.50 -21.41
C ARG A 89 16.26 -2.84 -21.00
N LEU A 90 15.88 -1.74 -21.65
CA LEU A 90 14.65 -1.00 -21.35
C LEU A 90 13.41 -1.80 -21.70
N THR A 91 13.40 -2.51 -22.82
CA THR A 91 12.25 -3.33 -23.26
C THR A 91 12.05 -4.56 -22.37
N ALA A 92 13.10 -5.03 -21.69
CA ALA A 92 13.03 -6.10 -20.70
C ALA A 92 12.50 -5.64 -19.33
N LEU A 93 12.38 -4.33 -19.09
CA LEU A 93 11.77 -3.83 -17.86
C LEU A 93 10.27 -4.18 -17.82
N PRO A 94 9.70 -4.43 -16.62
CA PRO A 94 8.28 -4.65 -16.49
C PRO A 94 7.48 -3.50 -17.07
N THR A 95 6.63 -3.82 -18.05
CA THR A 95 5.69 -2.87 -18.67
C THR A 95 4.47 -2.62 -17.80
N ILE A 96 4.28 -3.38 -16.72
CA ILE A 96 3.22 -3.16 -15.75
C ILE A 96 3.85 -2.69 -14.45
N SER A 97 3.54 -1.46 -14.04
CA SER A 97 3.98 -0.90 -12.77
C SER A 97 2.81 -0.67 -11.84
N ALA A 98 3.05 -0.88 -10.54
CA ALA A 98 2.11 -0.57 -9.49
C ALA A 98 2.18 0.94 -9.19
N VAL A 99 1.14 1.67 -9.60
CA VAL A 99 1.02 3.11 -9.36
C VAL A 99 0.03 3.34 -8.24
N GLN A 100 0.41 4.19 -7.28
CA GLN A 100 -0.50 4.62 -6.22
C GLN A 100 -1.31 5.82 -6.70
N ARG A 101 -2.65 5.71 -6.66
CA ARG A 101 -3.57 6.79 -7.01
C ARG A 101 -4.49 7.09 -5.83
N ARG A 102 -4.63 8.38 -5.54
CA ARG A 102 -5.62 8.91 -4.62
C ARG A 102 -7.03 8.74 -5.20
N THR A 103 -7.93 8.16 -4.41
CA THR A 103 -9.30 7.86 -4.83
C THR A 103 -10.24 9.06 -4.76
N GLY A 104 -9.89 10.09 -3.99
CA GLY A 104 -10.80 11.20 -3.66
C GLY A 104 -11.81 10.88 -2.57
N GLU A 105 -11.81 9.64 -2.03
CA GLU A 105 -12.65 9.23 -0.90
C GLU A 105 -11.78 9.07 0.36
N THR A 106 -12.34 9.41 1.52
CA THR A 106 -11.73 9.18 2.83
C THR A 106 -12.08 7.80 3.39
N TYR A 107 -11.27 7.28 4.32
CA TYR A 107 -11.60 6.02 4.99
C TYR A 107 -12.94 6.09 5.72
N GLY A 108 -13.35 7.25 6.25
CA GLY A 108 -14.66 7.44 6.88
C GLY A 108 -15.82 7.26 5.90
N GLU A 109 -15.71 7.79 4.68
CA GLU A 109 -16.71 7.63 3.64
C GLU A 109 -16.80 6.17 3.16
N VAL A 110 -15.65 5.54 2.91
CA VAL A 110 -15.59 4.13 2.52
C VAL A 110 -16.13 3.22 3.64
N TRP A 111 -15.82 3.54 4.90
CA TRP A 111 -16.33 2.81 6.06
C TRP A 111 -17.85 2.87 6.18
N ALA A 112 -18.43 4.06 6.00
CA ALA A 112 -19.87 4.28 6.12
C ALA A 112 -20.67 3.42 5.13
N ARG A 113 -20.19 3.30 3.89
CA ARG A 113 -20.83 2.48 2.83
C ARG A 113 -20.42 1.01 2.84
N GLY A 114 -19.33 0.66 3.51
CA GLY A 114 -18.76 -0.69 3.53
C GLY A 114 -19.53 -1.68 4.43
N SER A 115 -19.53 -2.94 4.02
CA SER A 115 -19.94 -4.10 4.83
C SER A 115 -18.94 -4.38 5.97
N VAL A 116 -19.36 -5.22 6.94
CA VAL A 116 -18.48 -5.67 8.03
C VAL A 116 -17.18 -6.30 7.51
N ALA A 117 -17.24 -7.04 6.39
CA ALA A 117 -16.06 -7.65 5.80
C ALA A 117 -15.11 -6.60 5.21
N GLU A 118 -15.63 -5.54 4.60
CA GLU A 118 -14.83 -4.44 4.03
C GLU A 118 -14.22 -3.58 5.14
N ARG A 119 -14.99 -3.22 6.16
CA ARG A 119 -14.49 -2.51 7.35
C ARG A 119 -13.35 -3.26 8.02
N ARG A 120 -13.47 -4.59 8.13
CA ARG A 120 -12.39 -5.44 8.64
C ARG A 120 -11.14 -5.39 7.76
N LYS A 121 -11.29 -5.41 6.44
CA LYS A 121 -10.15 -5.28 5.51
C LYS A 121 -9.48 -3.91 5.65
N ILE A 122 -10.26 -2.85 5.82
CA ILE A 122 -9.76 -1.49 6.05
C ILE A 122 -8.91 -1.45 7.32
N MET A 123 -9.42 -1.92 8.46
CA MET A 123 -8.64 -1.95 9.71
C MET A 123 -7.35 -2.77 9.56
N LEU A 124 -7.42 -3.94 8.91
CA LEU A 124 -6.23 -4.78 8.69
C LEU A 124 -5.21 -4.11 7.76
N GLY A 125 -5.68 -3.43 6.70
CA GLY A 125 -4.82 -2.70 5.76
C GLY A 125 -4.12 -1.51 6.41
N ALA A 126 -4.80 -0.84 7.36
CA ALA A 126 -4.20 0.20 8.20
C ALA A 126 -3.27 -0.36 9.29
N GLY A 127 -3.09 -1.68 9.40
CA GLY A 127 -2.30 -2.28 10.48
C GLY A 127 -2.92 -2.08 11.86
N ALA A 128 -4.22 -1.80 11.93
CA ALA A 128 -4.92 -1.51 13.18
C ALA A 128 -5.25 -2.78 13.97
N PHE A 129 -5.04 -2.71 15.28
CA PHE A 129 -5.39 -3.76 16.23
C PHE A 129 -6.02 -3.17 17.49
N VAL A 130 -6.86 -3.97 18.14
CA VAL A 130 -7.61 -3.57 19.33
C VAL A 130 -7.03 -4.27 20.55
N THR A 131 -6.54 -3.49 21.50
CA THR A 131 -6.11 -3.96 22.81
C THR A 131 -7.21 -3.72 23.84
N VAL A 132 -7.52 -4.75 24.64
CA VAL A 132 -8.49 -4.65 25.74
C VAL A 132 -7.78 -4.90 27.06
N TYR A 133 -7.60 -3.85 27.86
CA TYR A 133 -6.94 -3.90 29.17
C TYR A 133 -7.85 -4.50 30.25
N PRO A 134 -7.32 -4.93 31.42
CA PRO A 134 -8.12 -5.53 32.49
C PRO A 134 -9.18 -4.61 33.10
N ALA A 135 -10.31 -5.20 33.55
CA ALA A 135 -11.42 -4.47 34.15
C ALA A 135 -11.15 -4.03 35.58
N ALA A 136 -11.50 -2.79 35.93
CA ALA A 136 -11.56 -2.35 37.32
C ALA A 136 -12.69 -3.06 38.09
N ALA A 137 -13.81 -3.35 37.44
CA ALA A 137 -14.97 -4.04 38.03
C ALA A 137 -15.59 -5.07 37.07
N ARG A 138 -16.17 -6.14 37.62
CA ARG A 138 -16.87 -7.17 36.83
C ARG A 138 -18.23 -6.67 36.34
N GLY A 139 -18.59 -7.03 35.11
CA GLY A 139 -19.95 -6.87 34.57
C GLY A 139 -20.29 -5.52 33.97
N HIS A 140 -19.38 -4.54 34.02
CA HIS A 140 -19.57 -3.23 33.39
C HIS A 140 -18.61 -3.06 32.21
N PHE A 141 -19.11 -2.52 31.10
CA PHE A 141 -18.28 -2.06 30.01
C PHE A 141 -17.64 -0.73 30.40
N ASP A 142 -16.36 -0.60 30.11
CA ASP A 142 -15.56 0.57 30.43
C ASP A 142 -14.71 0.89 29.17
N PRO A 143 -15.01 1.99 28.46
CA PRO A 143 -14.37 2.32 27.19
C PRO A 143 -12.90 2.68 27.35
N GLU A 144 -12.47 3.17 28.52
CA GLU A 144 -11.07 3.58 28.76
C GLU A 144 -10.08 2.40 28.69
N ARG A 145 -10.60 1.17 28.71
CA ARG A 145 -9.81 -0.05 28.58
C ARG A 145 -9.65 -0.54 27.15
N VAL A 146 -10.36 0.06 26.21
CA VAL A 146 -10.27 -0.26 24.78
C VAL A 146 -9.29 0.73 24.17
N VAL A 147 -8.25 0.22 23.53
CA VAL A 147 -7.28 1.04 22.81
C VAL A 147 -7.13 0.47 21.42
N VAL A 148 -7.41 1.30 20.41
CA VAL A 148 -7.03 1.03 19.03
C VAL A 148 -5.63 1.58 18.82
N SER A 149 -4.74 0.74 18.30
CA SER A 149 -3.39 1.12 17.91
C SER A 149 -3.16 0.62 16.51
N ASP A 150 -2.25 1.25 15.79
CA ASP A 150 -1.91 0.81 14.45
C ASP A 150 -0.40 0.94 14.21
N GLU A 151 0.13 0.08 13.35
CA GLU A 151 1.56 0.01 13.05
C GLU A 151 2.04 1.17 12.15
N LEU A 152 1.12 1.87 11.48
CA LEU A 152 1.42 2.89 10.48
C LEU A 152 1.47 4.32 11.05
N ALA A 153 0.72 4.63 12.10
CA ALA A 153 0.70 5.92 12.78
C ALA A 153 2.09 6.26 13.36
N GLY A 154 2.85 5.25 13.79
CA GLY A 154 4.23 5.42 14.24
C GLY A 154 5.24 5.76 13.12
N GLN A 155 4.84 5.71 11.84
CA GLN A 155 5.68 6.09 10.69
C GLN A 155 5.26 7.43 10.04
N LEU A 156 4.14 8.01 10.45
CA LEU A 156 3.63 9.28 9.91
C LEU A 156 4.08 10.52 10.71
N ASP A 157 4.74 10.31 11.86
CA ASP A 157 5.22 11.35 12.76
C ASP A 157 6.69 11.82 12.50
N ASP A 158 7.32 11.42 11.39
CA ASP A 158 8.67 11.85 10.95
C ASP A 158 8.66 12.76 9.70
#